data_AF-A0A2E9R071-F1
#
_entry.id   AF-A0A2E9R071-F1
#
_cell.length_a   1.000
_cell.length_b   1.000
_cell.length_c   1.000
_cell.angle_alpha   90.00
_cell.angle_beta   90.00
_cell.angle_gamma   90.00
#
_symmetry.space_group_name_H-M   'P 1'
#
loop_
_entity.id
_entity.type
_entity.pdbx_description
1 polymer ?
#
loop_
_entity_poly.entity_id
_entity_poly.type
_entity_poly.pdbx_seq_one_letter_code
_entity_poly.pdbx_strand_id
1 'polypeptide(L)'
;MKSYHLNLFLLGCVLFAGGQQAHAVPIEVTLAPSQTTLFAQVSIAPKRWQQIQRQKWQFVARISDPSSRVILQKVIPTQRWVATFPRVTLCKRASGQVALSFDISIRFRDWWWDRSSRRWKKNYTYMTRKQTTISCGKGLKRRVVDPFAGRRGRTLRKATRARVLRRSTRARSMRTRTLRRATRTRTLRRSTRTRTYRRRLRRSTRATTKHRAGIFRATRRPQAPKTLAGRSPATKTKYYSDDRFWKFKNFLKRQRGEQRRVKLINVWLQKRLKPRGALLRYNHVRVLLRDFDYALTRYQAAQVLRPFLPRNLTAKQLARLLKLFSFGADRARVAKLYCHRINDPQNLRYVLGVMQFSHHRREVLAACQRQRSSF
;
A
#
# COMPACT_ATOMS: atom_id res chain seq x y z
N MET A 1 28.51 40.41 -23.92
CA MET A 1 28.81 39.11 -23.28
C MET A 1 27.50 38.45 -22.85
N LYS A 2 27.10 37.37 -23.53
CA LYS A 2 25.71 36.89 -23.59
C LYS A 2 25.51 35.55 -22.85
N SER A 3 24.55 35.53 -21.92
CA SER A 3 23.65 34.46 -21.45
C SER A 3 23.90 32.96 -21.77
N TYR A 4 25.01 32.35 -21.35
CA TYR A 4 25.19 30.88 -21.41
C TYR A 4 24.91 30.12 -20.09
N HIS A 5 24.77 30.80 -18.96
CA HIS A 5 24.63 30.12 -17.65
C HIS A 5 23.22 29.62 -17.34
N LEU A 6 22.17 30.15 -18.00
CA LEU A 6 20.78 29.77 -17.69
C LEU A 6 20.39 28.40 -18.29
N ASN A 7 20.99 28.01 -19.42
CA ASN A 7 20.68 26.73 -20.08
C ASN A 7 21.30 25.50 -19.38
N LEU A 8 22.41 25.69 -18.65
CA LEU A 8 23.06 24.60 -17.92
C LEU A 8 22.25 24.19 -16.67
N PHE A 9 21.59 25.14 -16.01
CA PHE A 9 20.80 24.88 -14.81
C PHE A 9 19.50 24.10 -15.10
N LEU A 10 18.87 24.37 -16.26
CA LEU A 10 17.70 23.62 -16.73
C LEU A 10 18.05 22.17 -17.11
N LEU A 11 19.24 21.91 -17.66
CA LEU A 11 19.70 20.53 -17.91
C LEU A 11 20.00 19.78 -16.60
N GLY A 12 20.57 20.45 -15.61
CA GLY A 12 20.90 19.86 -14.30
C GLY A 12 19.67 19.39 -13.51
N CYS A 13 18.56 20.14 -13.54
CA CYS A 13 17.33 19.77 -12.84
C CYS A 13 16.62 18.54 -13.46
N VAL A 14 16.78 18.28 -14.76
CA VAL A 14 16.18 17.12 -15.43
C VAL A 14 16.90 15.82 -15.05
N LEU A 15 18.19 15.87 -14.74
CA LEU A 15 19.01 14.69 -14.42
C LEU A 15 18.83 14.19 -12.97
N PHE A 16 18.53 15.08 -12.01
CA PHE A 16 18.42 14.70 -10.59
C PHE A 16 17.06 14.11 -10.16
N ALA A 17 16.00 14.25 -10.96
CA ALA A 17 14.68 13.70 -10.65
C ALA A 17 14.54 12.18 -10.91
N GLY A 18 15.48 11.56 -11.65
CA GLY A 18 15.36 10.16 -12.11
C GLY A 18 15.60 9.10 -11.03
N GLY A 19 16.34 9.41 -9.97
CA GLY A 19 16.76 8.43 -8.96
C GLY A 19 15.64 7.89 -8.06
N GLN A 20 14.58 8.67 -7.82
CA GLN A 20 13.50 8.29 -6.89
C GLN A 20 12.37 7.47 -7.56
N GLN A 21 12.35 7.36 -8.89
CA GLN A 21 11.26 6.66 -9.60
C GLN A 21 11.48 5.15 -9.77
N ALA A 22 12.68 4.68 -9.45
CA ALA A 22 13.15 3.30 -9.59
C ALA A 22 12.30 2.23 -8.89
N HIS A 23 11.59 2.62 -7.83
CA HIS A 23 10.82 1.71 -7.00
C HIS A 23 9.33 2.07 -6.97
N ALA A 24 8.88 2.85 -7.96
CA ALA A 24 7.48 3.23 -8.08
C ALA A 24 6.60 1.97 -8.16
N VAL A 25 5.55 1.95 -7.34
CA VAL A 25 4.50 0.92 -7.26
C VAL A 25 4.18 0.37 -8.66
N PRO A 26 4.13 -0.97 -8.84
CA PRO A 26 3.91 -1.57 -10.14
C PRO A 26 2.67 -0.99 -10.82
N ILE A 27 2.80 -0.70 -12.11
CA ILE A 27 1.65 -0.44 -12.97
C ILE A 27 1.06 -1.81 -13.25
N GLU A 28 -0.15 -2.05 -12.75
CA GLU A 28 -0.85 -3.31 -12.98
C GLU A 28 -1.67 -3.19 -14.26
N VAL A 29 -1.52 -4.20 -15.12
CA VAL A 29 -2.23 -4.33 -16.38
C VAL A 29 -2.92 -5.67 -16.38
N THR A 30 -4.23 -5.63 -16.51
CA THR A 30 -5.07 -6.83 -16.61
C THR A 30 -5.72 -6.83 -17.99
N LEU A 31 -5.50 -7.91 -18.72
CA LEU A 31 -6.12 -8.14 -20.02
C LEU A 31 -7.18 -9.22 -19.84
N ALA A 32 -8.40 -8.93 -20.27
CA ALA A 32 -9.52 -9.86 -20.22
C ALA A 32 -10.13 -9.95 -21.64
N PRO A 33 -9.85 -11.03 -22.38
CA PRO A 33 -10.49 -11.23 -23.68
C PRO A 33 -11.97 -11.57 -23.48
N SER A 34 -12.83 -10.97 -24.30
CA SER A 34 -14.24 -11.34 -24.50
C SER A 34 -14.44 -11.80 -25.95
N GLN A 35 -15.62 -12.34 -26.27
CA GLN A 35 -15.97 -12.81 -27.62
C GLN A 35 -15.78 -11.71 -28.68
N THR A 36 -16.17 -10.47 -28.39
CA THR A 36 -16.18 -9.36 -29.35
C THR A 36 -15.14 -8.27 -29.06
N THR A 37 -14.67 -8.17 -27.82
CA THR A 37 -13.79 -7.09 -27.36
C THR A 37 -12.66 -7.61 -26.48
N LEU A 38 -11.48 -7.00 -26.57
CA LEU A 38 -10.44 -7.15 -25.56
C LEU A 38 -10.58 -6.01 -24.55
N PHE A 39 -10.77 -6.35 -23.28
CA PHE A 39 -10.74 -5.38 -22.20
C PHE A 39 -9.32 -5.27 -21.65
N ALA A 40 -8.79 -4.05 -21.59
CA ALA A 40 -7.56 -3.77 -20.88
C ALA A 40 -7.86 -2.82 -19.73
N GLN A 41 -7.60 -3.29 -18.50
CA GLN A 41 -7.66 -2.48 -17.31
C GLN A 41 -6.25 -2.11 -16.87
N VAL A 42 -6.03 -0.81 -16.71
CA VAL A 42 -4.77 -0.27 -16.22
C VAL A 42 -5.03 0.39 -14.87
N SER A 43 -4.25 -0.04 -13.87
CA SER A 43 -4.32 0.49 -12.51
C SER A 43 -2.99 1.12 -12.13
N ILE A 44 -3.05 2.40 -11.77
CA ILE A 44 -1.89 3.20 -11.36
C ILE A 44 -2.11 3.68 -9.94
N ALA A 45 -1.04 3.67 -9.13
CA ALA A 45 -1.08 4.22 -7.78
C ALA A 45 -1.39 5.73 -7.80
N PRO A 46 -2.26 6.25 -6.89
CA PRO A 46 -2.71 7.64 -6.92
C PRO A 46 -1.55 8.66 -6.91
N LYS A 47 -0.54 8.42 -6.06
CA LYS A 47 0.63 9.31 -5.94
C LYS A 47 1.42 9.41 -7.25
N ARG A 48 1.59 8.28 -7.94
CA ARG A 48 2.32 8.22 -9.22
C ARG A 48 1.56 8.93 -10.32
N TRP A 49 0.25 8.73 -10.38
CA TRP A 49 -0.63 9.43 -11.32
C TRP A 49 -0.57 10.95 -11.13
N GLN A 50 -0.68 11.42 -9.88
CA GLN A 50 -0.55 12.84 -9.57
C GLN A 50 0.82 13.41 -9.99
N GLN A 51 1.90 12.65 -9.83
CA GLN A 51 3.23 13.08 -10.27
C GLN A 51 3.30 13.20 -11.79
N ILE A 52 2.82 12.20 -12.52
CA ILE A 52 2.72 12.22 -14.00
C ILE A 52 1.96 13.47 -14.45
N GLN A 53 0.80 13.75 -13.85
CA GLN A 53 0.00 14.93 -14.19
C GLN A 53 0.71 16.25 -13.88
N ARG A 54 1.32 16.37 -12.68
CA ARG A 54 2.06 17.59 -12.28
C ARG A 54 3.22 17.88 -13.22
N GLN A 55 3.90 16.84 -13.69
CA GLN A 55 5.04 16.94 -14.60
C GLN A 55 4.60 17.07 -16.07
N LYS A 56 3.30 17.16 -16.36
CA LYS A 56 2.72 17.19 -17.71
C LYS A 56 3.15 16.00 -18.57
N TRP A 57 3.42 14.85 -17.94
CA TRP A 57 3.75 13.61 -18.63
C TRP A 57 2.46 12.95 -19.11
N GLN A 58 2.55 12.26 -20.23
CA GLN A 58 1.46 11.52 -20.83
C GLN A 58 1.66 10.03 -20.59
N PHE A 59 0.59 9.37 -20.19
CA PHE A 59 0.58 7.94 -20.03
C PHE A 59 0.01 7.31 -21.30
N VAL A 60 0.78 6.48 -22.00
CA VAL A 60 0.44 5.99 -23.34
C VAL A 60 0.33 4.48 -23.30
N ALA A 61 -0.79 3.95 -23.79
CA ALA A 61 -0.94 2.53 -24.08
C ALA A 61 -0.75 2.30 -25.58
N ARG A 62 -0.01 1.25 -25.91
CA ARG A 62 0.26 0.82 -27.27
C ARG A 62 -0.05 -0.67 -27.41
N ILE A 63 -0.71 -1.04 -28.50
CA ILE A 63 -0.94 -2.42 -28.88
C ILE A 63 -0.14 -2.70 -30.14
N SER A 64 0.66 -3.75 -30.09
CA SER A 64 1.48 -4.21 -31.22
C SER A 64 1.24 -5.69 -31.50
N ASP A 65 1.41 -6.05 -32.77
CA ASP A 65 1.43 -7.44 -33.22
C ASP A 65 2.81 -8.10 -32.96
N PRO A 66 3.02 -9.38 -33.30
CA PRO A 66 4.30 -10.06 -33.10
C PRO A 66 5.44 -9.45 -33.92
N SER A 67 5.12 -8.82 -35.06
CA SER A 67 6.09 -8.08 -35.89
C SER A 67 6.47 -6.71 -35.29
N SER A 68 6.00 -6.41 -34.08
CA SER A 68 6.18 -5.11 -33.40
C SER A 68 5.53 -3.93 -34.13
N ARG A 69 4.68 -4.19 -35.12
CA ARG A 69 3.92 -3.14 -35.79
C ARG A 69 2.82 -2.66 -34.86
N VAL A 70 2.72 -1.35 -34.74
CA VAL A 70 1.74 -0.69 -33.87
C VAL A 70 0.37 -0.77 -34.52
N ILE A 71 -0.56 -1.46 -33.86
CA ILE A 71 -1.95 -1.53 -34.29
C ILE A 71 -2.71 -0.30 -33.80
N LEU A 72 -2.50 0.07 -32.54
CA LEU A 72 -3.24 1.14 -31.89
C LEU A 72 -2.40 1.80 -30.79
N GLN A 73 -2.57 3.12 -30.65
CA GLN A 73 -1.94 3.90 -29.59
C GLN A 73 -2.97 4.85 -28.99
N LYS A 74 -3.04 4.92 -27.65
CA LYS A 74 -4.00 5.78 -26.94
C LYS A 74 -3.39 6.39 -25.69
N VAL A 75 -3.68 7.68 -25.47
CA VAL A 75 -3.31 8.39 -24.23
C VAL A 75 -4.35 8.07 -23.16
N ILE A 76 -3.88 7.75 -21.95
CA ILE A 76 -4.69 7.39 -20.80
C ILE A 76 -4.95 8.66 -19.97
N PRO A 77 -6.22 9.13 -19.86
CA PRO A 77 -6.54 10.41 -19.22
C PRO A 77 -6.82 10.31 -17.71
N THR A 78 -6.93 9.09 -17.15
CA THR A 78 -7.37 8.86 -15.78
C THR A 78 -6.50 7.82 -15.04
N GLN A 79 -6.49 7.89 -13.71
CA GLN A 79 -5.73 6.96 -12.85
C GLN A 79 -6.17 5.50 -12.97
N ARG A 80 -7.49 5.29 -13.13
CA ARG A 80 -8.10 3.99 -13.42
C ARG A 80 -8.70 4.10 -14.80
N TRP A 81 -8.23 3.27 -15.69
CA TRP A 81 -8.65 3.31 -17.07
C TRP A 81 -8.96 1.91 -17.56
N VAL A 82 -10.14 1.78 -18.16
CA VAL A 82 -10.59 0.58 -18.83
C VAL A 82 -10.73 0.93 -20.30
N ALA A 83 -10.06 0.16 -21.13
CA ALA A 83 -10.08 0.30 -22.57
C ALA A 83 -10.72 -0.91 -23.19
N THR A 84 -11.57 -0.66 -24.18
CA THR A 84 -12.20 -1.70 -24.98
C THR A 84 -11.63 -1.62 -26.38
N PHE A 85 -11.08 -2.73 -26.85
CA PHE A 85 -10.56 -2.86 -28.20
C PHE A 85 -11.43 -3.87 -28.95
N PRO A 86 -12.20 -3.43 -29.97
CA PRO A 86 -12.97 -4.36 -30.77
C PRO A 86 -12.05 -5.39 -31.41
N ARG A 87 -12.37 -6.68 -31.28
CA ARG A 87 -11.58 -7.76 -31.89
C ARG A 87 -11.49 -7.59 -33.40
N VAL A 88 -12.51 -7.04 -34.04
CA VAL A 88 -12.48 -6.72 -35.49
C VAL A 88 -11.28 -5.81 -35.84
N THR A 89 -10.97 -4.83 -34.99
CA THR A 89 -9.83 -3.92 -35.18
C THR A 89 -8.50 -4.61 -34.92
N LEU A 90 -8.45 -5.51 -33.93
CA LEU A 90 -7.22 -6.22 -33.55
C LEU A 90 -6.88 -7.37 -34.51
N CYS A 91 -7.89 -8.13 -34.92
CA CYS A 91 -7.76 -9.28 -35.81
C CYS A 91 -7.57 -8.87 -37.27
N LYS A 92 -8.11 -7.71 -37.70
CA LYS A 92 -8.13 -7.29 -39.11
C LYS A 92 -8.62 -8.45 -40.01
N ARG A 93 -7.76 -8.96 -40.91
CA ARG A 93 -8.01 -10.10 -41.80
C ARG A 93 -7.37 -11.42 -41.31
N ALA A 94 -6.67 -11.39 -40.17
CA ALA A 94 -6.04 -12.59 -39.62
C ALA A 94 -7.09 -13.57 -39.09
N SER A 95 -6.90 -14.85 -39.40
CA SER A 95 -7.67 -15.96 -38.83
C SER A 95 -6.78 -16.80 -37.90
N GLY A 96 -7.39 -17.46 -36.91
CA GLY A 96 -6.66 -18.27 -35.93
C GLY A 96 -6.25 -17.49 -34.70
N GLN A 97 -5.25 -17.96 -33.95
CA GLN A 97 -4.79 -17.26 -32.75
C GLN A 97 -3.79 -16.15 -33.12
N VAL A 98 -4.07 -14.91 -32.71
CA VAL A 98 -3.18 -13.78 -32.90
C VAL A 98 -2.57 -13.40 -31.56
N ALA A 99 -1.24 -13.47 -31.48
CA ALA A 99 -0.50 -12.96 -30.33
C ALA A 99 -0.42 -11.43 -30.39
N LEU A 100 -0.75 -10.78 -29.27
CA LEU A 100 -0.72 -9.33 -29.13
C LEU A 100 0.16 -8.95 -27.95
N SER A 101 0.87 -7.84 -28.11
CA SER A 101 1.61 -7.19 -27.03
C SER A 101 0.89 -5.92 -26.62
N PHE A 102 0.56 -5.82 -25.33
CA PHE A 102 0.01 -4.62 -24.72
C PHE A 102 1.11 -3.94 -23.91
N ASP A 103 1.57 -2.81 -24.43
CA ASP A 103 2.62 -2.02 -23.85
C ASP A 103 2.07 -0.76 -23.19
N ILE A 104 2.64 -0.41 -22.04
CA ILE A 104 2.37 0.85 -21.38
C ILE A 104 3.66 1.62 -21.19
N SER A 105 3.62 2.89 -21.54
CA SER A 105 4.75 3.80 -21.50
C SER A 105 4.38 5.14 -20.86
N ILE A 106 5.40 5.86 -20.38
CA ILE A 106 5.30 7.28 -20.02
C ILE A 106 6.04 8.08 -21.10
N ARG A 107 5.37 9.10 -21.62
CA ARG A 107 5.88 9.99 -22.66
C ARG A 107 5.93 11.42 -22.14
N PHE A 108 6.98 12.15 -22.49
CA PHE A 108 7.08 13.60 -22.33
C PHE A 108 7.59 14.20 -23.63
N ARG A 109 6.73 14.93 -24.36
CA ARG A 109 7.00 15.37 -25.74
C ARG A 109 7.38 14.14 -26.61
N ASP A 110 8.57 14.14 -27.20
CA ASP A 110 9.08 13.03 -28.03
C ASP A 110 10.00 12.07 -27.27
N TRP A 111 10.05 12.20 -25.94
CA TRP A 111 10.87 11.37 -25.08
C TRP A 111 10.04 10.32 -24.35
N TRP A 112 10.60 9.13 -24.23
CA TRP A 112 10.01 7.98 -23.57
C TRP A 112 10.82 7.61 -22.33
N TRP A 113 10.11 7.32 -21.24
CA TRP A 113 10.75 6.94 -19.98
C TRP A 113 11.16 5.47 -20.01
N ASP A 114 12.47 5.21 -20.03
CA ASP A 114 13.00 3.85 -19.93
C ASP A 114 13.11 3.43 -18.46
N ARG A 115 12.38 2.38 -18.10
CA ARG A 115 12.39 1.85 -16.73
C ARG A 115 13.73 1.23 -16.36
N SER A 116 14.42 0.58 -17.29
CA SER A 116 15.66 -0.15 -17.03
C SER A 116 16.82 0.83 -16.78
N SER A 117 17.05 1.75 -17.72
CA SER A 117 18.11 2.75 -17.62
C SER A 117 17.74 3.97 -16.76
N ARG A 118 16.45 4.14 -16.42
CA ARG A 118 15.93 5.29 -15.65
C ARG A 118 16.25 6.64 -16.29
N ARG A 119 16.30 6.67 -17.62
CA ARG A 119 16.60 7.85 -18.43
C ARG A 119 15.51 8.05 -19.45
N TRP A 120 15.37 9.29 -19.91
CA TRP A 120 14.57 9.61 -21.07
C TRP A 120 15.32 9.17 -22.33
N LYS A 121 14.63 8.46 -23.23
CA LYS A 121 15.14 8.04 -24.53
C LYS A 121 14.24 8.59 -25.64
N LYS A 122 14.82 8.98 -26.78
CA LYS A 122 14.04 9.35 -27.97
C LYS A 122 13.30 8.15 -28.56
N ASN A 123 13.91 6.97 -28.45
CA ASN A 123 13.31 5.75 -28.94
C ASN A 123 12.23 5.25 -27.98
N TYR A 124 11.16 4.69 -28.56
CA TYR A 124 10.06 4.13 -27.81
C TYR A 124 10.55 3.09 -26.79
N THR A 125 10.14 3.25 -25.54
CA THR A 125 10.40 2.29 -24.47
C THR A 125 9.12 2.01 -23.72
N TYR A 126 8.88 0.74 -23.41
CA TYR A 126 7.75 0.30 -22.59
C TYR A 126 8.18 0.13 -21.13
N MET A 127 7.28 0.47 -20.22
CA MET A 127 7.48 0.30 -18.78
C MET A 127 6.98 -1.04 -18.27
N THR A 128 5.89 -1.51 -18.86
CA THR A 128 5.30 -2.82 -18.64
C THR A 128 4.73 -3.32 -19.96
N ARG A 129 4.91 -4.61 -20.22
CA ARG A 129 4.43 -5.32 -21.41
C ARG A 129 3.67 -6.54 -20.94
N LYS A 130 2.48 -6.74 -21.49
CA LYS A 130 1.68 -7.95 -21.30
C LYS A 130 1.36 -8.55 -22.64
N GLN A 131 1.75 -9.80 -22.82
CA GLN A 131 1.39 -10.56 -24.00
C GLN A 131 0.09 -11.31 -23.73
N THR A 132 -0.75 -11.40 -24.75
CA THR A 132 -2.00 -12.16 -24.72
C THR A 132 -2.25 -12.72 -26.11
N THR A 133 -2.88 -13.88 -26.19
CA THR A 133 -3.36 -14.44 -27.45
C THR A 133 -4.86 -14.23 -27.54
N ILE A 134 -5.34 -13.79 -28.70
CA ILE A 134 -6.76 -13.69 -28.99
C ILE A 134 -7.11 -14.60 -30.17
N SER A 135 -8.19 -15.37 -30.05
CA SER A 135 -8.71 -16.16 -31.17
C SER A 135 -9.48 -15.26 -32.16
N CYS A 136 -9.04 -15.21 -33.40
CA CYS A 136 -9.69 -14.51 -34.50
C CYS A 136 -10.42 -15.53 -35.37
N GLY A 137 -11.76 -15.56 -35.28
CA GLY A 137 -12.57 -16.49 -36.07
C GLY A 137 -12.71 -16.04 -37.53
N LYS A 138 -12.81 -17.00 -38.48
CA LYS A 138 -13.10 -16.76 -39.91
C LYS A 138 -14.48 -16.11 -40.18
N GLY A 139 -15.27 -15.84 -39.14
CA GLY A 139 -16.64 -15.33 -39.23
C GLY A 139 -16.87 -13.94 -38.61
N LEU A 140 -15.84 -13.17 -38.25
CA LEU A 140 -16.00 -11.76 -37.84
C LEU A 140 -16.34 -10.85 -39.04
N LYS A 141 -17.26 -11.28 -39.92
CA LYS A 141 -17.94 -10.38 -40.84
C LYS A 141 -18.69 -9.37 -39.97
N ARG A 142 -18.54 -8.08 -40.25
CA ARG A 142 -19.23 -6.97 -39.59
C ARG A 142 -20.75 -7.21 -39.67
N ARG A 143 -21.33 -8.02 -38.80
CA ARG A 143 -22.72 -7.78 -38.38
C ARG A 143 -22.61 -6.56 -37.47
N VAL A 144 -22.73 -5.37 -38.08
CA VAL A 144 -23.01 -4.14 -37.35
C VAL A 144 -24.42 -4.32 -36.78
N VAL A 145 -24.53 -5.13 -35.73
CA VAL A 145 -25.72 -5.12 -34.88
C VAL A 145 -25.56 -3.86 -34.07
N ASP A 146 -26.06 -2.77 -34.62
CA ASP A 146 -26.24 -1.53 -33.89
C ASP A 146 -27.28 -1.81 -32.81
N PRO A 147 -26.92 -1.93 -31.52
CA PRO A 147 -27.86 -2.39 -30.49
C PRO A 147 -28.99 -1.38 -30.21
N PHE A 148 -29.01 -0.26 -30.95
CA PHE A 148 -30.02 0.80 -30.86
C PHE A 148 -30.81 1.03 -32.16
N ALA A 149 -30.55 0.28 -33.25
CA ALA A 149 -31.27 0.47 -34.52
C ALA A 149 -32.70 -0.12 -34.53
N GLY A 150 -33.11 -0.81 -33.47
CA GLY A 150 -34.43 -1.45 -33.34
C GLY A 150 -35.53 -0.64 -32.64
N ARG A 151 -35.47 0.70 -32.59
CA ARG A 151 -36.61 1.54 -32.14
C ARG A 151 -36.66 2.88 -32.87
N ARG A 152 -36.99 2.85 -34.17
CA ARG A 152 -37.56 4.00 -34.88
C ARG A 152 -39.09 3.91 -34.85
N GLY A 153 -39.65 4.20 -33.68
CA GLY A 153 -41.00 4.75 -33.53
C GLY A 153 -40.87 6.27 -33.45
N ARG A 154 -41.49 6.95 -34.40
CA ARG A 154 -41.37 8.35 -34.78
C ARG A 154 -41.76 9.36 -33.66
N THR A 155 -41.07 10.49 -33.69
CA THR A 155 -41.59 11.87 -33.50
C THR A 155 -42.43 12.21 -32.25
N LEU A 156 -41.80 12.55 -31.10
CA LEU A 156 -42.37 13.49 -30.09
C LEU A 156 -41.44 13.79 -28.90
N ARG A 157 -40.12 14.03 -29.11
CA ARG A 157 -39.20 14.27 -27.96
C ARG A 157 -38.12 15.34 -28.17
N LYS A 158 -38.35 16.32 -29.03
CA LYS A 158 -37.49 17.52 -29.10
C LYS A 158 -38.00 18.71 -28.28
N ALA A 159 -39.30 18.79 -27.94
CA ALA A 159 -39.84 19.89 -27.14
C ALA A 159 -39.68 19.72 -25.61
N THR A 160 -39.65 18.48 -25.09
CA THR A 160 -39.65 18.23 -23.63
C THR A 160 -38.25 18.22 -22.99
N ARG A 161 -37.17 18.08 -23.76
CA ARG A 161 -35.80 17.99 -23.22
C ARG A 161 -35.20 19.34 -22.82
N ALA A 162 -35.66 20.45 -23.43
CA ALA A 162 -35.19 21.79 -23.11
C ALA A 162 -35.75 22.32 -21.76
N ARG A 163 -36.96 21.92 -21.35
CA ARG A 163 -37.55 22.32 -20.05
C ARG A 163 -36.98 21.56 -18.85
N VAL A 164 -36.58 20.30 -19.00
CA VAL A 164 -36.05 19.47 -17.89
C VAL A 164 -34.59 19.81 -17.56
N LEU A 165 -33.80 20.25 -18.54
CA LEU A 165 -32.39 20.63 -18.32
C LEU A 165 -32.21 22.00 -17.62
N ARG A 166 -33.20 22.90 -17.68
CA ARG A 166 -33.15 24.18 -16.93
C ARG A 166 -33.57 24.04 -15.45
N ARG A 167 -34.40 23.06 -15.08
CA ARG A 167 -34.76 22.82 -13.66
C ARG A 167 -33.69 22.05 -12.87
N SER A 168 -32.88 21.20 -13.51
CA SER A 168 -31.87 20.40 -12.80
C SER A 168 -30.58 21.17 -12.43
N THR A 169 -30.22 22.20 -13.20
CA THR A 169 -29.04 23.04 -12.94
C THR A 169 -29.27 24.02 -11.79
N ARG A 170 -30.49 24.56 -11.63
CA ARG A 170 -30.86 25.42 -10.48
C ARG A 170 -30.90 24.65 -9.15
N ALA A 171 -31.37 23.40 -9.16
CA ALA A 171 -31.39 22.53 -7.97
C ALA A 171 -29.99 22.09 -7.50
N ARG A 172 -29.03 21.87 -8.42
CA ARG A 172 -27.63 21.55 -8.08
C ARG A 172 -26.85 22.73 -7.50
N SER A 173 -27.15 23.95 -7.93
CA SER A 173 -26.54 25.17 -7.40
C SER A 173 -26.95 25.44 -5.94
N MET A 174 -28.22 25.23 -5.58
CA MET A 174 -28.67 25.44 -4.19
C MET A 174 -28.18 24.37 -3.21
N ARG A 175 -28.11 23.09 -3.62
CA ARG A 175 -27.64 21.99 -2.75
C ARG A 175 -26.15 22.09 -2.38
N THR A 176 -25.31 22.67 -3.23
CA THR A 176 -23.87 22.83 -2.94
C THR A 176 -23.62 23.99 -1.96
N ARG A 177 -24.47 25.02 -1.95
CA ARG A 177 -24.41 26.13 -0.99
C ARG A 177 -24.83 25.73 0.43
N THR A 178 -25.88 24.92 0.58
CA THR A 178 -26.34 24.43 1.89
C THR A 178 -25.36 23.43 2.53
N LEU A 179 -24.76 22.53 1.74
CA LEU A 179 -23.76 21.57 2.24
C LEU A 179 -22.46 22.25 2.74
N ARG A 180 -22.03 23.35 2.10
CA ARG A 180 -20.87 24.15 2.56
C ARG A 180 -21.15 24.92 3.85
N ARG A 181 -22.36 25.44 4.07
CA ARG A 181 -22.73 26.09 5.34
C ARG A 181 -22.81 25.08 6.50
N ALA A 182 -23.39 23.90 6.26
CA ALA A 182 -23.53 22.86 7.28
C ALA A 182 -22.18 22.24 7.72
N THR A 183 -21.20 22.17 6.83
CA THR A 183 -19.86 21.65 7.18
C THR A 183 -19.03 22.66 7.97
N ARG A 184 -19.19 23.97 7.71
CA ARG A 184 -18.46 25.04 8.41
C ARG A 184 -18.95 25.26 9.85
N THR A 185 -20.24 25.06 10.13
CA THR A 185 -20.79 25.13 11.50
C THR A 185 -20.40 23.90 12.34
N ARG A 186 -20.26 22.73 11.72
CA ARG A 186 -19.90 21.48 12.42
C ARG A 186 -18.43 21.43 12.85
N THR A 187 -17.52 22.06 12.11
CA THR A 187 -16.10 22.17 12.49
C THR A 187 -15.88 23.15 13.63
N LEU A 188 -16.59 24.29 13.66
CA LEU A 188 -16.54 25.25 14.77
C LEU A 188 -17.06 24.66 16.10
N ARG A 189 -18.16 23.90 16.09
CA ARG A 189 -18.68 23.23 17.31
C ARG A 189 -17.75 22.12 17.85
N ARG A 190 -16.94 21.48 17.01
CA ARG A 190 -15.96 20.46 17.47
C ARG A 190 -14.72 21.06 18.12
N SER A 191 -14.31 22.25 17.67
CA SER A 191 -13.18 23.00 18.24
C SER A 191 -13.47 23.50 19.66
N THR A 192 -14.68 24.00 19.91
CA THR A 192 -15.06 24.51 21.24
C THR A 192 -15.26 23.39 22.26
N ARG A 193 -15.88 22.26 21.88
CA ARG A 193 -16.10 21.11 22.79
C ARG A 193 -14.82 20.41 23.25
N THR A 194 -13.77 20.41 22.44
CA THR A 194 -12.46 19.81 22.81
C THR A 194 -11.66 20.71 23.76
N ARG A 195 -11.89 22.03 23.73
CA ARG A 195 -11.20 23.00 24.59
C ARG A 195 -11.76 23.00 26.02
N THR A 196 -13.07 22.81 26.20
CA THR A 196 -13.70 22.71 27.53
C THR A 196 -13.43 21.37 28.22
N TYR A 197 -13.42 20.25 27.49
CA TYR A 197 -13.13 18.94 28.09
C TYR A 197 -11.69 18.81 28.64
N ARG A 198 -10.70 19.41 27.94
CA ARG A 198 -9.31 19.44 28.42
C ARG A 198 -9.10 20.29 29.68
N ARG A 199 -9.91 21.32 29.91
CA ARG A 199 -9.83 22.13 31.14
C ARG A 199 -10.45 21.43 32.35
N ARG A 200 -11.50 20.60 32.17
CA ARG A 200 -12.11 19.83 33.27
C ARG A 200 -11.22 18.66 33.76
N LEU A 201 -10.55 17.95 32.85
CA LEU A 201 -9.67 16.83 33.21
C LEU A 201 -8.43 17.24 34.02
N ARG A 202 -7.92 18.47 33.84
CA ARG A 202 -6.77 18.96 34.62
C ARG A 202 -7.11 19.39 36.05
N ARG A 203 -8.38 19.68 36.36
CA ARG A 203 -8.82 20.04 37.73
C ARG A 203 -9.17 18.80 38.57
N SER A 204 -9.64 17.72 37.94
CA SER A 204 -9.99 16.48 38.65
C SER A 204 -8.77 15.69 39.16
N THR A 205 -7.65 15.67 38.43
CA THR A 205 -6.46 14.89 38.82
C THR A 205 -5.62 15.52 39.94
N ARG A 206 -5.95 16.73 40.41
CA ARG A 206 -5.25 17.41 41.51
C ARG A 206 -5.96 17.27 42.86
N ALA A 207 -7.20 16.77 42.88
CA ALA A 207 -8.02 16.67 44.10
C ALA A 207 -8.01 15.27 44.75
N THR A 208 -7.58 14.22 44.05
CA THR A 208 -7.70 12.83 44.54
C THR A 208 -6.43 12.26 45.18
N THR A 209 -5.37 13.04 45.38
CA THR A 209 -4.11 12.58 45.98
C THR A 209 -3.93 12.91 47.47
N LYS A 210 -4.93 13.49 48.14
CA LYS A 210 -4.78 13.94 49.55
C LYS A 210 -5.59 13.20 50.63
N HIS A 211 -6.45 12.22 50.31
CA HIS A 211 -7.31 11.56 51.31
C HIS A 211 -7.40 10.04 51.19
N ARG A 212 -6.27 9.31 51.20
CA ARG A 212 -6.28 7.85 51.43
C ARG A 212 -5.06 7.39 52.23
N ALA A 213 -4.88 8.00 53.40
CA ALA A 213 -4.13 7.42 54.50
C ALA A 213 -5.12 7.26 55.65
N GLY A 214 -5.51 6.02 55.94
CA GLY A 214 -6.45 5.75 57.02
C GLY A 214 -7.16 4.41 56.87
N ILE A 215 -6.78 3.49 57.74
CA ILE A 215 -7.60 2.38 58.26
C ILE A 215 -7.76 1.18 57.31
N PHE A 216 -6.84 0.22 57.43
CA PHE A 216 -7.19 -1.20 57.30
C PHE A 216 -6.55 -1.98 58.45
N ARG A 217 -7.40 -2.34 59.42
CA ARG A 217 -7.10 -3.21 60.56
C ARG A 217 -6.81 -4.62 60.04
N ALA A 218 -5.70 -5.19 60.51
CA ALA A 218 -5.24 -6.52 60.15
C ALA A 218 -5.98 -7.60 60.95
N THR A 219 -6.82 -8.38 60.29
CA THR A 219 -7.22 -9.71 60.77
C THR A 219 -6.15 -10.72 60.36
N ARG A 220 -5.37 -11.20 61.34
CA ARG A 220 -4.37 -12.27 61.18
C ARG A 220 -5.10 -13.58 60.83
N ARG A 221 -4.94 -14.05 59.59
CA ARG A 221 -5.20 -15.46 59.23
C ARG A 221 -3.96 -16.31 59.58
N PRO A 222 -4.12 -17.51 60.15
CA PRO A 222 -3.02 -18.44 60.38
C PRO A 222 -2.37 -18.82 59.05
N GLN A 223 -1.04 -18.70 59.01
CA GLN A 223 -0.24 -19.03 57.83
C GLN A 223 -0.02 -20.55 57.80
N ALA A 224 -0.50 -21.19 56.74
CA ALA A 224 -0.09 -22.56 56.41
C ALA A 224 1.44 -22.60 56.15
N PRO A 225 2.14 -23.67 56.55
CA PRO A 225 3.58 -23.82 56.38
C PRO A 225 3.95 -23.75 54.90
N LYS A 226 4.64 -22.68 54.51
CA LYS A 226 5.21 -22.51 53.17
C LYS A 226 6.39 -23.46 53.03
N THR A 227 6.16 -24.58 52.38
CA THR A 227 7.23 -25.44 51.84
C THR A 227 8.13 -24.59 50.93
N LEU A 228 9.40 -24.47 51.34
CA LEU A 228 10.49 -23.79 50.65
C LEU A 228 10.90 -24.56 49.39
N ALA A 229 10.03 -24.59 48.38
CA ALA A 229 10.44 -25.01 47.04
C ALA A 229 11.31 -23.90 46.45
N GLY A 230 12.61 -24.18 46.28
CA GLY A 230 13.61 -23.29 45.71
C GLY A 230 13.23 -22.78 44.32
N ARG A 231 12.48 -21.67 44.26
CA ARG A 231 12.21 -20.97 43.01
C ARG A 231 13.48 -20.21 42.61
N SER A 232 14.25 -20.80 41.70
CA SER A 232 15.31 -20.10 40.97
C SER A 232 14.83 -18.72 40.56
N PRO A 233 15.57 -17.64 40.89
CA PRO A 233 15.12 -16.28 40.67
C PRO A 233 14.85 -16.10 39.17
N ALA A 234 13.60 -15.84 38.82
CA ALA A 234 13.20 -15.59 37.44
C ALA A 234 14.07 -14.47 36.88
N THR A 235 14.98 -14.81 35.98
CA THR A 235 15.91 -13.87 35.36
C THR A 235 15.09 -12.80 34.65
N LYS A 236 15.03 -11.60 35.24
CA LYS A 236 14.24 -10.48 34.71
C LYS A 236 14.73 -10.20 33.30
N THR A 237 13.86 -10.41 32.31
CA THR A 237 14.18 -10.14 30.90
C THR A 237 14.62 -8.69 30.73
N LYS A 238 15.88 -8.46 30.34
CA LYS A 238 16.44 -7.12 30.18
C LYS A 238 16.01 -6.53 28.83
N TYR A 239 15.22 -5.47 28.86
CA TYR A 239 14.83 -4.74 27.66
C TYR A 239 15.80 -3.61 27.35
N TYR A 240 15.97 -3.30 26.06
CA TYR A 240 16.76 -2.17 25.62
C TYR A 240 16.10 -0.82 25.99
N SER A 241 16.90 0.15 26.44
CA SER A 241 16.46 1.48 26.87
C SER A 241 15.73 2.25 25.76
N ASP A 242 14.59 2.87 26.11
CA ASP A 242 13.75 3.63 25.17
C ASP A 242 14.50 4.84 24.59
N ASP A 243 15.26 5.58 25.39
CA ASP A 243 16.01 6.76 24.94
C ASP A 243 17.08 6.41 23.89
N ARG A 244 17.83 5.35 24.16
CA ARG A 244 18.85 4.86 23.21
C ARG A 244 18.20 4.35 21.93
N PHE A 245 17.03 3.72 22.03
CA PHE A 245 16.26 3.30 20.87
C PHE A 245 15.83 4.50 20.01
N TRP A 246 15.27 5.55 20.61
CA TRP A 246 14.81 6.72 19.86
C TRP A 246 15.96 7.51 19.22
N LYS A 247 17.11 7.62 19.88
CA LYS A 247 18.34 8.17 19.28
C LYS A 247 18.74 7.39 18.02
N PHE A 248 18.79 6.07 18.10
CA PHE A 248 19.09 5.22 16.94
C PHE A 248 18.03 5.35 15.83
N LYS A 249 16.75 5.36 16.18
CA LYS A 249 15.65 5.51 15.23
C LYS A 249 15.74 6.84 14.46
N ASN A 250 16.05 7.93 15.16
CA ASN A 250 16.22 9.24 14.53
C ASN A 250 17.45 9.29 13.63
N PHE A 251 18.55 8.65 14.02
CA PHE A 251 19.70 8.44 13.15
C PHE A 251 19.31 7.67 11.88
N LEU A 252 18.59 6.54 12.02
CA LEU A 252 18.17 5.70 10.90
C LEU A 252 17.27 6.45 9.91
N LYS A 253 16.38 7.33 10.40
CA LYS A 253 15.50 8.17 9.57
C LYS A 253 16.27 9.12 8.64
N ARG A 254 17.47 9.56 9.02
CA ARG A 254 18.32 10.45 8.21
C ARG A 254 19.09 9.71 7.11
N GLN A 255 19.18 8.37 7.20
CA GLN A 255 19.95 7.57 6.27
C GLN A 255 19.19 7.33 4.97
N ARG A 256 19.85 7.59 3.84
CA ARG A 256 19.29 7.30 2.50
C ARG A 256 19.51 5.83 2.13
N GLY A 257 18.52 5.25 1.46
CA GLY A 257 18.54 3.88 0.93
C GLY A 257 18.07 2.82 1.94
N GLU A 258 17.05 2.05 1.56
CA GLU A 258 16.45 1.04 2.45
C GLU A 258 17.41 -0.10 2.78
N GLN A 259 18.16 -0.59 1.80
CA GLN A 259 19.16 -1.65 2.01
C GLN A 259 20.24 -1.22 3.01
N ARG A 260 20.71 0.03 2.89
CA ARG A 260 21.64 0.62 3.87
C ARG A 260 21.01 0.67 5.26
N ARG A 261 19.74 1.05 5.37
CA ARG A 261 19.01 1.05 6.66
C ARG A 261 18.91 -0.37 7.26
N VAL A 262 18.63 -1.40 6.47
CA VAL A 262 18.64 -2.81 6.96
C VAL A 262 20.03 -3.19 7.49
N LYS A 263 21.11 -2.89 6.74
CA LYS A 263 22.49 -3.15 7.17
C LYS A 263 22.82 -2.43 8.49
N LEU A 264 22.45 -1.16 8.60
CA LEU A 264 22.67 -0.37 9.83
C LEU A 264 21.89 -0.89 11.03
N ILE A 265 20.65 -1.38 10.83
CA ILE A 265 19.90 -2.08 11.88
C ILE A 265 20.68 -3.31 12.33
N ASN A 266 21.14 -4.15 11.41
CA ASN A 266 21.90 -5.36 11.76
C ASN A 266 23.16 -5.02 12.57
N VAL A 267 23.98 -4.08 12.08
CA VAL A 267 25.20 -3.64 12.78
C VAL A 267 24.88 -3.11 14.18
N TRP A 268 23.82 -2.31 14.32
CA TRP A 268 23.41 -1.77 15.62
C TRP A 268 22.95 -2.87 16.59
N LEU A 269 22.14 -3.83 16.13
CA LEU A 269 21.68 -4.96 16.95
C LEU A 269 22.86 -5.82 17.43
N GLN A 270 23.79 -6.16 16.52
CA GLN A 270 24.96 -6.96 16.84
C GLN A 270 25.89 -6.23 17.82
N LYS A 271 26.12 -4.92 17.64
CA LYS A 271 27.05 -4.16 18.52
C LYS A 271 26.43 -3.74 19.85
N ARG A 272 25.11 -3.50 19.93
CA ARG A 272 24.49 -2.86 21.11
C ARG A 272 23.56 -3.75 21.90
N LEU A 273 22.91 -4.73 21.27
CA LEU A 273 21.93 -5.60 21.93
C LEU A 273 22.51 -6.98 22.25
N LYS A 274 23.18 -7.62 21.29
CA LYS A 274 23.71 -8.98 21.45
C LYS A 274 24.64 -9.13 22.68
N PRO A 275 25.63 -8.25 22.93
CA PRO A 275 26.55 -8.42 24.06
C PRO A 275 25.88 -8.28 25.43
N ARG A 276 24.68 -7.69 25.48
CA ARG A 276 23.96 -7.41 26.72
C ARG A 276 22.80 -8.37 26.97
N GLY A 277 22.58 -9.33 26.07
CA GLY A 277 21.38 -10.17 26.07
C GLY A 277 20.07 -9.36 26.03
N ALA A 278 20.13 -8.10 25.59
CA ALA A 278 19.00 -7.18 25.68
C ALA A 278 18.02 -7.41 24.51
N LEU A 279 16.73 -7.43 24.82
CA LEU A 279 15.68 -7.61 23.82
C LEU A 279 15.01 -6.28 23.45
N LEU A 280 14.51 -6.21 22.22
CA LEU A 280 13.64 -5.14 21.76
C LEU A 280 12.22 -5.38 22.23
N ARG A 281 11.59 -4.33 22.72
CA ARG A 281 10.13 -4.31 22.94
C ARG A 281 9.41 -4.45 21.60
N TYR A 282 8.24 -5.07 21.64
CA TYR A 282 7.34 -5.17 20.49
C TYR A 282 7.14 -3.84 19.74
N ASN A 283 6.92 -2.74 20.49
CA ASN A 283 6.69 -1.42 19.89
C ASN A 283 7.94 -0.90 19.16
N HIS A 284 9.15 -1.22 19.61
CA HIS A 284 10.40 -0.83 18.96
C HIS A 284 10.51 -1.47 17.57
N VAL A 285 10.25 -2.78 17.49
CA VAL A 285 10.25 -3.50 16.21
C VAL A 285 9.19 -2.94 15.27
N ARG A 286 7.98 -2.71 15.77
CA ARG A 286 6.89 -2.14 14.97
C ARG A 286 7.24 -0.76 14.39
N VAL A 287 7.87 0.10 15.20
CA VAL A 287 8.32 1.43 14.75
C VAL A 287 9.40 1.31 13.68
N LEU A 288 10.40 0.45 13.88
CA LEU A 288 11.46 0.22 12.89
C LEU A 288 10.92 -0.30 11.56
N LEU A 289 10.02 -1.28 11.59
CA LEU A 289 9.42 -1.85 10.38
C LEU A 289 8.51 -0.88 9.63
N ARG A 290 7.90 0.08 10.33
CA ARG A 290 7.03 1.09 9.71
C ARG A 290 7.81 2.08 8.84
N ASP A 291 9.09 2.31 9.13
CA ASP A 291 9.91 3.29 8.41
C ASP A 291 10.43 2.76 7.05
N PHE A 292 10.24 1.47 6.75
CA PHE A 292 10.51 0.91 5.42
C PHE A 292 9.30 1.09 4.53
N ASP A 293 9.48 1.55 3.30
CA ASP A 293 8.43 1.75 2.31
C ASP A 293 8.17 0.45 1.53
N TYR A 294 9.23 -0.29 1.15
CA TYR A 294 9.10 -1.50 0.33
C TYR A 294 8.84 -2.75 1.15
N ALA A 295 8.01 -3.65 0.62
CA ALA A 295 7.66 -4.89 1.31
C ALA A 295 8.86 -5.84 1.47
N LEU A 296 9.71 -5.95 0.43
CA LEU A 296 10.89 -6.83 0.43
C LEU A 296 11.91 -6.43 1.50
N THR A 297 12.26 -5.15 1.57
CA THR A 297 13.19 -4.60 2.57
C THR A 297 12.60 -4.63 3.98
N ARG A 298 11.28 -4.38 4.12
CA ARG A 298 10.57 -4.54 5.39
C ARG A 298 10.61 -5.99 5.87
N TYR A 299 10.50 -6.96 4.96
CA TYR A 299 10.66 -8.39 5.28
C TYR A 299 12.10 -8.72 5.70
N GLN A 300 13.11 -8.23 4.96
CA GLN A 300 14.52 -8.39 5.33
C GLN A 300 14.82 -7.78 6.71
N ALA A 301 14.29 -6.59 7.00
CA ALA A 301 14.38 -5.99 8.33
C ALA A 301 13.72 -6.85 9.41
N ALA A 302 12.56 -7.46 9.11
CA ALA A 302 11.88 -8.37 10.04
C ALA A 302 12.73 -9.61 10.34
N GLN A 303 13.40 -10.18 9.33
CA GLN A 303 14.35 -11.31 9.52
C GLN A 303 15.49 -10.91 10.46
N VAL A 304 16.09 -9.73 10.26
CA VAL A 304 17.17 -9.21 11.10
C VAL A 304 16.69 -8.93 12.54
N LEU A 305 15.47 -8.43 12.71
CA LEU A 305 14.90 -8.09 14.02
C LEU A 305 14.41 -9.32 14.79
N ARG A 306 14.14 -10.44 14.11
CA ARG A 306 13.57 -11.66 14.69
C ARG A 306 14.31 -12.16 15.93
N PRO A 307 15.64 -12.32 15.96
CA PRO A 307 16.36 -12.87 17.11
C PRO A 307 16.15 -12.04 18.38
N PHE A 308 16.00 -10.73 18.23
CA PHE A 308 15.99 -9.74 19.31
C PHE A 308 14.59 -9.43 19.87
N LEU A 309 13.55 -10.14 19.45
CA LEU A 309 12.20 -10.02 20.04
C LEU A 309 12.06 -10.89 21.29
N PRO A 310 11.10 -10.62 22.20
CA PRO A 310 10.73 -11.58 23.23
C PRO A 310 10.15 -12.86 22.61
N ARG A 311 10.37 -14.01 23.26
CA ARG A 311 9.80 -15.31 22.86
C ARG A 311 8.28 -15.38 23.09
N ASN A 312 7.71 -14.44 23.87
CA ASN A 312 6.30 -14.47 24.28
C ASN A 312 5.50 -13.39 23.54
N LEU A 313 5.50 -13.40 22.21
CA LEU A 313 4.65 -12.51 21.43
C LEU A 313 3.19 -12.95 21.52
N THR A 314 2.30 -12.01 21.84
CA THR A 314 0.86 -12.28 21.77
C THR A 314 0.40 -12.34 20.31
N ALA A 315 -0.60 -13.18 20.01
CA ALA A 315 -1.15 -13.26 18.65
C ALA A 315 -1.70 -11.89 18.16
N LYS A 316 -2.25 -11.05 19.06
CA LYS A 316 -2.67 -9.67 18.75
C LYS A 316 -1.50 -8.77 18.35
N GLN A 317 -0.36 -8.88 19.02
CA GLN A 317 0.86 -8.15 18.66
C GLN A 317 1.35 -8.57 17.28
N LEU A 318 1.43 -9.88 17.00
CA LEU A 318 1.83 -10.37 15.69
C LEU A 318 0.85 -9.89 14.60
N ALA A 319 -0.46 -10.01 14.80
CA ALA A 319 -1.47 -9.52 13.86
C ALA A 319 -1.27 -8.02 13.53
N ARG A 320 -0.94 -7.20 14.53
CA ARG A 320 -0.62 -5.76 14.33
C ARG A 320 0.70 -5.53 13.59
N LEU A 321 1.70 -6.41 13.73
CA LEU A 321 2.93 -6.37 12.91
C LEU A 321 2.63 -6.74 11.47
N LEU A 322 1.82 -7.78 11.24
CA LEU A 322 1.44 -8.24 9.91
C LEU A 322 0.65 -7.19 9.13
N LYS A 323 -0.16 -6.38 9.80
CA LYS A 323 -0.84 -5.22 9.17
C LYS A 323 0.12 -4.17 8.59
N LEU A 324 1.42 -4.20 8.93
CA LEU A 324 2.41 -3.36 8.28
C LEU A 324 2.74 -3.84 6.85
N PHE A 325 2.36 -5.05 6.46
CA PHE A 325 2.62 -5.60 5.13
C PHE A 325 1.36 -5.48 4.27
N SER A 326 1.52 -4.99 3.04
CA SER A 326 0.39 -4.70 2.14
C SER A 326 -0.20 -5.97 1.53
N PHE A 327 0.66 -6.89 1.08
CA PHE A 327 0.26 -8.07 0.32
C PHE A 327 0.07 -9.30 1.21
N GLY A 328 -0.87 -10.17 0.83
CA GLY A 328 -1.15 -11.43 1.53
C GLY A 328 0.07 -12.35 1.61
N ALA A 329 0.82 -12.47 0.52
CA ALA A 329 2.02 -13.32 0.47
C ALA A 329 3.11 -12.87 1.45
N ASP A 330 3.35 -11.56 1.54
CA ASP A 330 4.32 -11.01 2.50
C ASP A 330 3.87 -11.21 3.95
N ARG A 331 2.57 -11.02 4.23
CA ARG A 331 1.99 -11.32 5.54
C ARG A 331 2.19 -12.79 5.90
N ALA A 332 1.95 -13.71 4.97
CA ALA A 332 2.15 -15.13 5.20
C ALA A 332 3.62 -15.45 5.50
N ARG A 333 4.56 -14.93 4.70
CA ARG A 333 6.01 -15.10 4.93
C ARG A 333 6.46 -14.60 6.30
N VAL A 334 6.02 -13.40 6.70
CA VAL A 334 6.35 -12.81 8.00
C VAL A 334 5.67 -13.56 9.15
N ALA A 335 4.44 -14.04 8.96
CA ALA A 335 3.75 -14.83 9.97
C ALA A 335 4.50 -16.14 10.24
N LYS A 336 4.87 -16.87 9.18
CA LYS A 336 5.71 -18.08 9.27
C LYS A 336 7.03 -17.81 9.98
N LEU A 337 7.65 -16.66 9.72
CA LEU A 337 8.89 -16.23 10.37
C LEU A 337 8.75 -16.08 11.90
N TYR A 338 7.57 -15.68 12.41
CA TYR A 338 7.33 -15.40 13.82
C TYR A 338 6.51 -16.45 14.57
N CYS A 339 6.03 -17.49 13.90
CA CYS A 339 5.19 -18.55 14.50
C CYS A 339 5.79 -19.12 15.80
N HIS A 340 7.08 -19.49 15.80
CA HIS A 340 7.81 -20.04 16.97
C HIS A 340 7.90 -19.10 18.19
N ARG A 341 7.46 -17.83 18.07
CA ARG A 341 7.46 -16.86 19.18
C ARG A 341 6.06 -16.56 19.70
N ILE A 342 5.04 -17.25 19.22
CA ILE A 342 3.67 -17.07 19.70
C ILE A 342 3.45 -18.04 20.86
N ASN A 343 3.27 -17.49 22.06
CA ASN A 343 3.00 -18.32 23.24
C ASN A 343 1.55 -18.84 23.29
N ASP A 344 0.63 -18.19 22.55
CA ASP A 344 -0.81 -18.39 22.67
C ASP A 344 -1.44 -18.88 21.34
N PRO A 345 -1.74 -20.19 21.23
CA PRO A 345 -2.30 -20.79 20.02
C PRO A 345 -3.78 -20.53 19.85
N GLN A 346 -4.53 -20.48 20.95
CA GLN A 346 -5.98 -20.31 20.93
C GLN A 346 -6.34 -18.97 20.30
N ASN A 347 -5.43 -18.00 20.41
CA ASN A 347 -5.56 -16.69 19.81
C ASN A 347 -4.96 -16.56 18.40
N LEU A 348 -4.56 -17.64 17.72
CA LEU A 348 -4.11 -17.61 16.32
C LEU A 348 -5.16 -17.06 15.35
N ARG A 349 -6.45 -17.12 15.71
CA ARG A 349 -7.53 -16.47 14.95
C ARG A 349 -7.26 -15.00 14.62
N TYR A 350 -6.58 -14.26 15.51
CA TYR A 350 -6.21 -12.86 15.24
C TYR A 350 -5.18 -12.73 14.11
N VAL A 351 -4.25 -13.68 14.02
CA VAL A 351 -3.21 -13.73 12.98
C VAL A 351 -3.84 -14.12 11.64
N LEU A 352 -4.66 -15.18 11.66
CA LEU A 352 -5.36 -15.69 10.47
C LEU A 352 -6.36 -14.66 9.90
N GLY A 353 -7.03 -13.90 10.76
CA GLY A 353 -7.96 -12.85 10.37
C GLY A 353 -7.32 -11.68 9.60
N VAL A 354 -5.99 -11.53 9.65
CA VAL A 354 -5.26 -10.51 8.85
C VAL A 354 -4.93 -11.03 7.44
N MET A 355 -5.08 -12.33 7.18
CA MET A 355 -4.84 -12.93 5.86
C MET A 355 -6.07 -12.80 4.98
N GLN A 356 -5.87 -12.30 3.76
CA GLN A 356 -6.94 -12.09 2.78
C GLN A 356 -7.37 -13.41 2.10
N PHE A 357 -6.41 -14.27 1.76
CA PHE A 357 -6.68 -15.48 0.99
C PHE A 357 -6.64 -16.74 1.87
N SER A 358 -7.53 -17.70 1.58
CA SER A 358 -7.65 -18.96 2.32
C SER A 358 -6.39 -19.83 2.24
N HIS A 359 -5.69 -19.86 1.11
CA HIS A 359 -4.45 -20.63 0.96
C HIS A 359 -3.35 -20.12 1.90
N HIS A 360 -3.17 -18.80 2.05
CA HIS A 360 -2.23 -18.23 3.02
C HIS A 360 -2.60 -18.54 4.48
N ARG A 361 -3.90 -18.59 4.80
CA ARG A 361 -4.35 -19.00 6.14
C ARG A 361 -3.92 -20.43 6.45
N ARG A 362 -4.13 -21.35 5.51
CA ARG A 362 -3.72 -22.76 5.63
C ARG A 362 -2.21 -22.90 5.77
N GLU A 363 -1.43 -22.22 4.94
CA GLU A 363 0.05 -22.20 5.05
C GLU A 363 0.54 -21.74 6.43
N VAL A 364 -0.01 -20.62 6.94
CA VAL A 364 0.42 -20.05 8.22
C VAL A 364 0.00 -20.93 9.39
N LEU A 365 -1.20 -21.50 9.35
CA LEU A 365 -1.67 -22.44 10.36
C LEU A 365 -0.77 -23.68 10.42
N ALA A 366 -0.50 -24.31 9.27
CA ALA A 366 0.38 -25.48 9.19
C ALA A 366 1.80 -25.17 9.71
N ALA A 367 2.38 -24.03 9.33
CA ALA A 367 3.70 -23.62 9.81
C ALA A 367 3.75 -23.38 11.32
N CYS A 368 2.71 -22.75 11.88
CA CYS A 368 2.60 -22.51 13.31
C CYS A 368 2.34 -23.79 14.11
N GLN A 369 1.64 -24.77 13.55
CA GLN A 369 1.42 -26.09 14.18
C GLN A 369 2.70 -26.94 14.17
N ARG A 370 3.42 -27.03 13.04
CA ARG A 370 4.67 -27.81 12.95
C ARG A 370 5.75 -27.36 13.93
N GLN A 371 5.82 -26.06 14.23
CA GLN A 371 6.83 -25.55 15.16
C GLN A 371 6.53 -25.88 16.62
N ARG A 372 5.34 -26.42 16.94
CA ARG A 372 4.97 -26.83 18.30
C ARG A 372 5.33 -28.27 18.59
N SER A 373 5.30 -29.15 17.60
CA SER A 373 5.71 -30.54 17.76
C SER A 373 7.22 -30.72 17.93
N SER A 374 8.01 -29.63 17.83
CA SER A 374 9.48 -29.65 17.97
C SER A 374 9.98 -29.13 19.31
N PHE A 375 9.08 -28.80 20.24
CA PHE A 375 9.36 -28.41 21.62
C PHE A 375 8.54 -29.29 22.55
#